data_AF-A0A453I4Y0-F1
#
_entry.id   AF-A0A453I4Y0-F1
#
_cell.length_a   1.000
_cell.length_b   1.000
_cell.length_c   1.000
_cell.angle_alpha   90.00
_cell.angle_beta   90.00
_cell.angle_gamma   90.00
#
_symmetry.space_group_name_H-M   'P 1'
#
loop_
_entity.id
_entity.type
_entity.pdbx_description
1 polymer ?
#
loop_
_entity_poly.entity_id
_entity_poly.type
_entity_poly.pdbx_seq_one_letter_code
_entity_poly.pdbx_strand_id
1 'polypeptide(L)' 'MMSRERKKAAALQEKLQLLRSLTHSHALSNTSIIMDASKYIKELKQKVVMLNQEIACAAQDSRSRQTSYPT' A
#
# COMPACT_ATOMS: atom_id res chain seq x y z
N MET A 1 18.24 20.43 28.90
CA MET A 1 17.50 20.66 27.65
C MET A 1 18.08 19.74 26.57
N MET A 2 17.26 19.05 25.77
CA MET A 2 17.75 18.17 24.69
C MET A 2 18.27 19.00 23.50
N SER A 3 19.38 18.59 22.88
CA SER A 3 19.90 19.24 21.68
C SER A 3 18.94 19.10 20.48
N ARG A 4 19.08 19.99 19.50
CA ARG A 4 18.25 19.98 18.29
C ARG A 4 18.40 18.67 17.53
N GLU A 5 19.59 18.11 17.49
CA GLU A 5 19.93 16.85 16.81
C GLU A 5 19.24 15.67 17.48
N ARG A 6 19.24 15.62 18.82
CA ARG A 6 18.54 14.58 19.58
C ARG A 6 17.02 14.63 19.36
N LYS A 7 16.44 15.83 19.28
CA LYS A 7 15.01 16.00 18.95
C LYS A 7 14.68 15.47 17.55
N LYS A 8 15.53 15.75 16.56
CA LYS A 8 15.37 15.22 15.20
C LYS A 8 15.47 13.69 15.15
N ALA A 9 16.43 13.11 15.87
CA ALA A 9 16.59 11.66 15.94
C ALA A 9 15.37 10.97 16.58
N ALA A 10 14.84 11.54 17.67
CA ALA A 10 13.62 11.03 18.31
C ALA A 10 12.41 11.07 17.36
N ALA A 11 12.18 12.22 16.69
CA ALA A 11 11.10 12.36 15.72
C ALA A 11 11.24 11.40 14.52
N LEU A 12 12.46 11.10 14.08
CA LEU A 12 12.71 10.11 13.04
C LEU A 12 12.33 8.70 13.52
N GLN A 13 12.69 8.35 14.75
CA GLN A 13 12.36 7.04 15.32
C GLN A 13 10.84 6.84 15.46
N GLU A 14 10.12 7.88 15.90
CA GLU A 14 8.65 7.85 15.97
C GLU A 14 8.02 7.61 14.59
N LYS A 15 8.50 8.30 13.55
CA LYS A 15 8.04 8.10 12.17
C LYS A 15 8.31 6.69 11.66
N LEU A 16 9.45 6.10 12.03
CA LEU A 16 9.79 4.73 11.65
C LEU A 16 8.92 3.69 12.36
N GLN A 17 8.58 3.89 13.64
CA GLN A 17 7.65 3.00 14.35
C GLN A 17 6.24 3.08 13.76
N LEU A 18 5.78 4.29 13.42
CA LEU A 18 4.50 4.46 12.72
C LEU A 18 4.51 3.74 11.36
N LEU A 19 5.58 3.94 10.57
CA LEU A 19 5.73 3.28 9.28
C LEU A 19 5.68 1.76 9.41
N ARG A 20 6.42 1.19 10.37
CA ARG A 20 6.44 -0.24 10.67
C ARG A 20 5.05 -0.79 10.98
N SER A 21 4.28 -0.08 11.80
CA SER A 21 2.91 -0.47 12.15
C SER A 21 1.99 -0.48 10.93
N LEU A 22 2.00 0.62 10.16
CA LEU A 22 1.16 0.76 8.96
C LEU A 22 1.46 -0.28 7.88
N THR A 23 2.73 -0.71 7.78
CA THR A 23 3.17 -1.70 6.79
C THR A 23 3.16 -3.12 7.34
N HIS A 24 2.65 -3.33 8.55
CA HIS A 24 2.63 -4.63 9.25
C HIS A 24 4.00 -5.32 9.28
N SER A 25 5.07 -4.53 9.36
CA SER A 25 6.44 -5.05 9.35
C SER A 25 6.84 -5.53 10.74
N HIS A 26 7.38 -6.74 10.80
CA HIS A 26 7.97 -7.29 12.02
C HIS A 26 9.46 -6.96 12.16
N ALA A 27 10.05 -6.23 11.21
CA ALA A 27 11.47 -5.91 11.19
C ALA A 27 11.92 -5.08 12.41
N LEU A 28 13.12 -5.38 12.90
CA LEU A 28 13.74 -4.65 14.02
C LEU A 28 14.70 -3.55 13.55
N SER A 29 15.23 -3.65 12.32
CA SER A 29 16.15 -2.67 11.77
C SER A 29 15.41 -1.61 10.95
N ASN A 30 15.87 -0.35 11.03
CA ASN A 30 15.28 0.77 10.28
C ASN A 30 15.32 0.54 8.77
N THR A 31 16.43 -0.01 8.26
CA THR A 31 16.58 -0.34 6.83
C THR A 31 15.56 -1.38 6.39
N SER A 32 15.39 -2.44 7.17
CA SER A 32 14.40 -3.49 6.87
C SER A 32 12.96 -2.95 6.93
N ILE A 33 12.63 -2.09 7.90
CA ILE A 33 11.32 -1.40 7.96
C ILE A 33 11.05 -0.62 6.67
N ILE A 34 12.05 0.12 6.16
CA ILE A 34 11.93 0.90 4.92
C ILE A 34 11.79 -0.02 3.69
N MET A 35 12.52 -1.14 3.66
CA MET A 35 12.40 -2.13 2.59
C MET A 35 11.00 -2.76 2.54
N ASP A 36 10.49 -3.19 3.69
CA ASP A 36 9.15 -3.75 3.82
C ASP A 36 8.08 -2.75 3.40
N ALA A 37 8.22 -1.49 3.84
CA ALA A 37 7.34 -0.40 3.42
C ALA A 37 7.35 -0.19 1.90
N SER A 38 8.55 -0.23 1.29
CA SER A 38 8.71 -0.08 -0.16
C SER A 38 8.07 -1.23 -0.92
N LYS A 39 8.16 -2.46 -0.39
CA LYS A 39 7.49 -3.64 -0.94
C LYS A 39 5.97 -3.51 -0.82
N TYR A 40 5.46 -3.14 0.35
CA TYR A 40 4.03 -2.96 0.59
C TYR A 40 3.38 -1.94 -0.36
N ILE A 41 4.05 -0.81 -0.61
CA ILE A 41 3.57 0.19 -1.58
C ILE A 41 3.48 -0.39 -3.00
N LYS A 42 4.45 -1.21 -3.42
CA LYS A 42 4.42 -1.86 -4.75
C LYS A 42 3.25 -2.83 -4.86
N GLU A 43 3.03 -3.65 -3.83
CA GLU A 43 1.93 -4.61 -3.78
C GLU A 43 0.57 -3.91 -3.82
N LEU A 44 0.40 -2.82 -3.07
CA LEU A 44 -0.83 -2.02 -3.11
C LEU A 44 -1.09 -1.43 -4.50
N LYS A 45 -0.05 -0.88 -5.15
CA LYS A 45 -0.18 -0.34 -6.51
C LYS A 45 -0.62 -1.43 -7.50
N GLN A 46 0.00 -2.61 -7.42
CA GLN A 46 -0.39 -3.75 -8.27
C GLN A 46 -1.83 -4.18 -8.00
N LYS A 47 -2.23 -4.27 -6.73
CA LYS A 47 -3.59 -4.66 -6.33
C LYS A 47 -4.64 -3.70 -6.88
N VAL A 48 -4.39 -2.38 -6.84
CA VAL A 48 -5.30 -1.37 -7.42
C VAL A 48 -5.46 -1.56 -8.92
N VAL A 49 -4.37 -1.81 -9.65
CA VAL A 49 -4.43 -2.06 -11.11
C VAL A 49 -5.26 -3.32 -11.42
N MET A 50 -5.01 -4.42 -10.71
CA MET A 50 -5.76 -5.67 -10.91
C MET A 50 -7.25 -5.50 -10.63
N LEU A 51 -7.61 -4.88 -9.50
CA LEU A 51 -9.01 -4.64 -9.16
C LEU A 51 -9.72 -3.75 -10.19
N ASN A 52 -9.06 -2.71 -10.68
CA ASN A 52 -9.65 -1.87 -11.73
C ASN A 52 -9.90 -2.65 -13.03
N GLN A 53 -8.99 -3.57 -13.39
CA GLN A 53 -9.17 -4.44 -14.55
C GLN A 53 -10.33 -5.43 -14.35
N GLU A 54 -10.44 -6.05 -13.17
CA GLU A 54 -11.53 -6.96 -12.83
C GLU A 54 -12.89 -6.26 -12.88
N ILE A 55 -13.00 -5.04 -12.35
CA ILE A 55 -14.21 -4.21 -12.42
C ILE A 55 -14.58 -3.92 -13.88
N ALA A 56 -13.60 -3.55 -14.71
CA ALA A 56 -13.82 -3.30 -16.13
C ALA A 56 -14.28 -4.56 -16.90
N CYS A 57 -13.67 -5.71 -16.63
CA CYS A 57 -14.07 -6.99 -17.21
C CYS A 57 -15.49 -7.41 -16.79
N ALA A 58 -15.84 -7.30 -15.51
CA ALA A 58 -17.18 -7.60 -15.02
C ALA A 58 -18.26 -6.68 -15.64
N ALA A 59 -17.92 -5.40 -15.86
CA ALA A 59 -18.79 -4.45 -16.55
C ALA A 59 -18.99 -4.78 -18.05
N GLN A 60 -17.99 -5.35 -18.72
CA GLN A 60 -18.09 -5.80 -20.10
C GLN A 60 -18.95 -7.07 -20.23
N ASP A 61 -18.73 -8.06 -19.35
CA ASP A 61 -19.50 -9.31 -19.34
C ASP A 61 -20.99 -9.05 -19.14
N SER A 62 -21.34 -8.21 -18.15
CA SER A 62 -22.71 -7.79 -17.91
C SER A 62 -23.37 -7.07 -19.10
N ARG A 63 -22.63 -6.22 -19.84
CA ARG A 63 -23.13 -5.60 -21.07
C ARG A 63 -23.36 -6.60 -22.20
N SER A 64 -22.45 -7.55 -22.40
CA SER A 64 -22.59 -8.59 -23.43
C SER A 64 -23.80 -9.50 -23.20
N ARG A 65 -24.11 -9.80 -21.94
CA ARG A 65 -25.31 -10.56 -21.56
C ARG A 65 -26.62 -9.81 -21.83
N GLN A 66 -26.62 -8.48 -21.71
CA GLN A 66 -27.80 -7.67 -22.04
C GLN A 66 -28.06 -7.60 -23.55
N THR A 67 -27.02 -7.63 -24.38
CA THR A 67 -27.18 -7.57 -25.84
C THR A 67 -27.57 -8.90 -26.49
N SER A 68 -27.43 -10.02 -25.78
CA SER A 68 -27.66 -11.37 -26.33
C SER A 68 -29.11 -11.88 -26.21
N TYR A 69 -30.02 -11.11 -25.61
CA TYR A 69 -31.46 -11.40 -25.63
C TYR A 69 -32.16 -10.48 -26.64
N PRO A 70 -32.39 -10.91 -27.89
CA PRO A 70 -33.28 -10.21 -28.79
C PRO A 70 -34.74 -10.49 -28.37
N THR A 71 -35.53 -9.44 -28.17
CA THR A 71 -37.01 -9.48 -28.25
C THR A 71 -37.48 -9.76 -29.66
#